data_AF-A0A841ETQ7-F1
#
_entry.id   AF-A0A841ETQ7-F1
#
_cell.length_a   1.000
_cell.length_b   1.000
_cell.length_c   1.000
_cell.angle_alpha   90.00
_cell.angle_beta   90.00
_cell.angle_gamma   90.00
#
_symmetry.space_group_name_H-M   'P 1'
#
loop_
_entity.id
_entity.type
_entity.pdbx_description
1 polymer ?
#
loop_
_entity_poly.entity_id
_entity_poly.type
_entity_poly.pdbx_seq_one_letter_code
_entity_poly.pdbx_strand_id
1 'polypeptide(L)'
;MIEVNQYLLHDILSPLAGGADLDEFRSLQYLDADNEQEVKKILKEYLYPYYEESTDAYKVKVKISLVFYLKKTKIDFGRLIESNLLPFNTPSEHIKLFVWIWDIFFPNEEYSLIATEEIVVKNDLYESIRLRRKN
;
A
#
# COMPACT_ATOMS: atom_id res chain seq x y z
N MET A 1 23.02 3.27 2.51
CA MET A 1 21.95 3.63 3.47
C MET A 1 20.69 3.85 2.67
N ILE A 2 19.66 3.03 2.91
CA ILE A 2 18.40 3.08 2.18
C ILE A 2 17.37 3.83 3.02
N GLU A 3 16.74 4.86 2.47
CA GLU A 3 15.68 5.61 3.17
C GLU A 3 14.30 5.00 2.88
N VAL A 4 13.57 4.65 3.93
CA VAL A 4 12.18 4.17 3.86
C VAL A 4 11.23 5.17 4.50
N ASN A 5 9.98 5.20 4.03
CA ASN A 5 9.01 6.20 4.44
C ASN A 5 7.61 5.58 4.59
N GLN A 6 7.00 5.72 5.76
CA GLN A 6 5.66 5.20 6.02
C GLN A 6 4.58 5.89 5.18
N TYR A 7 4.79 7.15 4.79
CA TYR A 7 3.81 7.89 4.00
C TYR A 7 3.61 7.31 2.60
N LEU A 8 4.57 6.53 2.10
CA LEU A 8 4.38 5.77 0.86
C LEU A 8 3.30 4.69 1.01
N LEU A 9 3.12 4.11 2.20
CA LEU A 9 2.03 3.15 2.44
C LEU A 9 0.66 3.82 2.42
N HIS A 10 0.56 5.08 2.88
CA HIS A 10 -0.66 5.88 2.72
C HIS A 10 -0.91 6.22 1.25
N ASP A 11 0.13 6.66 0.54
CA ASP A 11 0.03 7.07 -0.86
C ASP A 11 -0.47 5.93 -1.77
N ILE A 12 -0.03 4.69 -1.52
CA ILE A 12 -0.51 3.50 -2.24
C ILE A 12 -2.03 3.32 -2.12
N LEU A 13 -2.62 3.67 -0.97
CA LEU A 13 -4.06 3.55 -0.72
C LEU A 13 -4.86 4.73 -1.28
N SER A 14 -4.20 5.80 -1.75
CA SER A 14 -4.87 7.03 -2.17
C SER A 14 -5.96 6.89 -3.26
N PRO A 15 -5.89 5.94 -4.23
CA PRO A 15 -6.98 5.75 -5.19
C PRO A 15 -8.30 5.31 -4.57
N LEU A 16 -8.25 4.67 -3.40
CA LEU A 16 -9.42 4.23 -2.63
C LEU A 16 -9.69 5.16 -1.43
N ALA A 17 -8.75 6.03 -1.08
CA ALA A 17 -8.85 6.86 0.12
C ALA A 17 -9.96 7.90 0.00
N GLY A 18 -10.74 8.07 1.07
CA GLY A 18 -11.91 8.96 1.08
C GLY A 18 -13.04 8.49 0.16
N GLY A 19 -12.96 7.29 -0.42
CA GLY A 19 -13.97 6.73 -1.31
C GLY A 19 -15.26 6.30 -0.61
N ALA A 20 -15.29 6.26 0.73
CA ALA A 20 -16.42 5.75 1.51
C ALA A 20 -17.77 6.44 1.20
N ASP A 21 -17.73 7.71 0.81
CA ASP A 21 -18.92 8.50 0.48
C ASP A 21 -19.23 8.57 -1.03
N LEU A 22 -18.39 7.99 -1.89
CA LEU A 22 -18.55 8.06 -3.34
C LEU A 22 -19.45 6.93 -3.85
N ASP A 23 -20.41 7.28 -4.71
CA ASP A 23 -21.37 6.34 -5.29
C ASP A 23 -20.68 5.18 -6.04
N GLU A 24 -19.55 5.46 -6.70
CA GLU A 24 -18.73 4.47 -7.41
C GLU A 24 -18.25 3.33 -6.50
N PHE A 25 -18.00 3.60 -5.22
CA PHE A 25 -17.45 2.63 -4.27
C PHE A 25 -18.50 2.06 -3.32
N ARG A 26 -19.78 2.45 -3.42
CA ARG A 26 -20.83 1.98 -2.49
C ARG A 26 -21.01 0.47 -2.47
N SER A 27 -20.73 -0.22 -3.57
CA SER A 27 -20.81 -1.69 -3.61
C SER A 27 -19.73 -2.35 -2.76
N LEU A 28 -18.60 -1.67 -2.53
CA LEU A 28 -17.45 -2.20 -1.78
C LEU A 28 -17.73 -2.31 -0.27
N GLN A 29 -18.73 -1.61 0.26
CA GLN A 29 -19.12 -1.73 1.68
C GLN A 29 -19.57 -3.15 2.05
N TYR A 30 -20.01 -3.95 1.05
CA TYR A 30 -20.47 -5.33 1.23
C TYR A 30 -19.40 -6.37 0.92
N LEU A 31 -18.17 -5.94 0.58
CA LEU A 31 -17.03 -6.81 0.31
C LEU A 31 -16.71 -7.64 1.57
N ASP A 32 -16.48 -8.94 1.40
CA ASP A 32 -15.90 -9.74 2.47
C ASP A 32 -14.41 -9.40 2.60
N ALA A 33 -14.08 -8.64 3.64
CA ALA A 33 -12.74 -8.14 3.90
C ALA A 33 -11.70 -9.23 4.21
N ASP A 34 -12.16 -10.41 4.64
CA ASP A 34 -11.27 -11.55 4.90
C ASP A 34 -11.20 -12.51 3.69
N ASN A 35 -11.97 -12.27 2.63
CA ASN A 35 -11.85 -12.98 1.37
C ASN A 35 -10.73 -12.37 0.50
N GLU A 36 -9.55 -12.98 0.57
CA GLU A 36 -8.37 -12.57 -0.19
C GLU A 36 -8.64 -12.36 -1.69
N GLN A 37 -9.41 -13.25 -2.33
CA GLN A 37 -9.63 -13.17 -3.78
C GLN A 37 -10.46 -11.95 -4.16
N GLU A 38 -11.51 -11.67 -3.37
CA GLU A 38 -12.36 -10.49 -3.56
C GLU A 38 -11.58 -9.21 -3.32
N VAL A 39 -10.84 -9.11 -2.22
CA VAL A 39 -10.03 -7.93 -1.92
C VAL A 39 -8.93 -7.73 -2.96
N LYS A 40 -8.21 -8.79 -3.36
CA LYS A 40 -7.19 -8.70 -4.42
C LYS A 40 -7.77 -8.22 -5.74
N LYS A 41 -9.02 -8.55 -6.07
CA LYS A 41 -9.69 -8.03 -7.27
C LYS A 41 -9.85 -6.51 -7.20
N ILE A 42 -10.33 -5.97 -6.08
CA ILE A 42 -10.46 -4.52 -5.86
C ILE A 42 -9.10 -3.83 -5.92
N LEU A 43 -8.09 -4.37 -5.23
CA LEU A 43 -6.75 -3.80 -5.25
C LEU A 43 -6.13 -3.81 -6.66
N LYS A 44 -6.37 -4.85 -7.47
CA LYS A 44 -5.95 -4.90 -8.88
C LYS A 44 -6.68 -3.90 -9.76
N GLU A 45 -7.94 -3.62 -9.48
CA GLU A 45 -8.76 -2.70 -10.26
C GLU A 45 -8.38 -1.24 -9.98
N TYR A 46 -8.14 -0.88 -8.72
CA TYR A 46 -7.96 0.52 -8.32
C TYR A 46 -6.53 0.90 -7.96
N LEU A 47 -5.77 0.02 -7.29
CA LEU A 47 -4.41 0.37 -6.83
C LEU A 47 -3.33 0.02 -7.85
N TYR A 48 -3.47 -1.12 -8.55
CA TYR A 48 -2.44 -1.57 -9.49
C TYR A 48 -2.24 -0.61 -10.68
N PRO A 49 -3.27 -0.07 -11.35
CA PRO A 49 -3.07 0.88 -12.44
C PRO A 49 -2.34 2.14 -11.96
N TYR A 50 -2.74 2.66 -10.78
CA TYR A 50 -2.09 3.80 -10.15
C TYR A 50 -0.62 3.56 -9.83
N TYR A 51 -0.28 2.38 -9.32
CA TYR A 51 1.12 1.99 -9.11
C TYR A 51 1.86 1.86 -10.44
N GLU A 52 1.25 1.23 -11.44
CA GLU A 52 1.91 0.91 -12.69
C GLU A 52 2.21 2.14 -13.56
N GLU A 53 1.35 3.15 -13.52
CA GLU A 53 1.55 4.44 -14.21
C GLU A 53 2.58 5.36 -13.50
N SER A 54 3.02 4.99 -12.30
CA SER A 54 3.99 5.76 -11.51
C SER A 54 5.41 5.65 -12.06
N THR A 55 6.29 6.56 -11.64
CA THR A 55 7.70 6.55 -12.03
C THR A 55 8.45 5.35 -11.44
N ASP A 56 9.52 4.91 -12.09
CA ASP A 56 10.37 3.83 -11.56
C ASP A 56 10.94 4.18 -10.18
N ALA A 57 11.30 5.45 -9.97
CA ALA A 57 11.78 5.93 -8.68
C ALA A 57 10.73 5.73 -7.58
N TYR A 58 9.45 6.01 -7.87
CA TYR A 58 8.34 5.73 -6.96
C TYR A 58 8.19 4.22 -6.70
N LYS A 59 8.17 3.40 -7.76
CA LYS A 59 8.01 1.94 -7.64
C LYS A 59 9.10 1.30 -6.77
N VAL A 60 10.36 1.71 -6.98
CA VAL A 60 11.50 1.27 -6.15
C VAL A 60 11.30 1.67 -4.69
N LYS A 61 10.90 2.93 -4.43
CA LYS A 61 10.69 3.45 -3.07
C LYS A 61 9.52 2.79 -2.34
N VAL A 62 8.44 2.46 -3.05
CA VAL A 62 7.33 1.66 -2.54
C VAL A 62 7.80 0.27 -2.16
N LYS A 63 8.52 -0.41 -3.07
CA LYS A 63 9.00 -1.77 -2.85
C LYS A 63 9.83 -1.89 -1.56
N ILE A 64 10.87 -1.07 -1.42
CA ILE A 64 11.73 -1.10 -0.23
C ILE A 64 10.98 -0.77 1.06
N SER A 65 10.00 0.14 0.99
CA SER A 65 9.24 0.57 2.16
C SER A 65 8.27 -0.53 2.60
N LEU A 66 7.57 -1.17 1.65
CA LEU A 66 6.73 -2.34 1.93
C LEU A 66 7.56 -3.48 2.54
N VAL A 67 8.69 -3.85 1.94
CA VAL A 67 9.60 -4.87 2.50
C VAL A 67 9.97 -4.54 3.94
N PHE A 68 10.38 -3.29 4.19
CA PHE A 68 10.78 -2.88 5.52
C PHE A 68 9.64 -3.00 6.54
N TYR A 69 8.47 -2.44 6.24
CA TYR A 69 7.34 -2.42 7.19
C TYR A 69 6.64 -3.77 7.35
N LEU A 70 6.60 -4.60 6.31
CA LEU A 70 6.10 -5.98 6.42
C LEU A 70 7.04 -6.85 7.27
N LYS A 71 8.36 -6.62 7.22
CA LYS A 71 9.33 -7.39 8.02
C LYS A 71 9.55 -6.84 9.43
N LYS A 72 9.46 -5.52 9.61
CA LYS A 72 9.69 -4.84 10.89
C LYS A 72 8.34 -4.48 11.51
N THR A 73 7.91 -5.30 12.46
CA THR A 73 6.64 -5.27 13.23
C THR A 73 6.39 -4.03 14.10
N LYS A 74 6.95 -2.84 13.77
CA LYS A 74 6.81 -1.61 14.55
C LYS A 74 5.89 -0.55 13.91
N ILE A 75 5.05 -0.94 12.96
CA ILE A 75 4.00 -0.06 12.42
C ILE A 75 2.61 -0.57 12.84
N ASP A 76 1.75 0.36 13.21
CA ASP A 76 0.34 0.09 13.46
C ASP A 76 -0.41 0.16 12.12
N PHE A 77 -0.54 -0.99 11.46
CA PHE A 77 -1.27 -1.10 10.19
C PHE A 77 -2.76 -0.77 10.34
N GLY A 78 -3.37 -1.03 11.49
CA GLY A 78 -4.78 -0.68 11.72
C GLY A 78 -4.97 0.82 11.66
N ARG A 79 -4.19 1.56 12.45
CA ARG A 79 -4.21 3.04 12.42
C ARG A 79 -3.87 3.61 11.05
N LEU A 80 -2.93 3.00 10.33
CA LEU A 80 -2.59 3.43 8.97
C LEU A 80 -3.82 3.32 8.06
N ILE A 81 -4.52 2.20 8.08
CA ILE A 81 -5.66 1.99 7.20
C ILE A 81 -6.85 2.86 7.60
N GLU A 82 -7.18 2.94 8.90
CA GLU A 82 -8.27 3.78 9.42
C GLU A 82 -8.13 5.24 8.96
N SER A 83 -6.91 5.78 8.95
CA SER A 83 -6.65 7.16 8.52
C SER A 83 -6.89 7.41 7.02
N ASN A 84 -7.02 6.37 6.20
CA ASN A 84 -7.29 6.50 4.76
C ASN A 84 -8.79 6.45 4.43
N LEU A 85 -9.65 6.09 5.38
CA LEU A 85 -11.11 6.02 5.18
C LEU A 85 -11.49 5.20 3.93
N LEU A 86 -11.01 3.96 3.87
CA LEU A 86 -11.30 3.05 2.75
C LEU A 86 -12.80 2.75 2.64
N PRO A 87 -13.35 2.53 1.43
CA PRO A 87 -14.77 2.29 1.20
C PRO A 87 -15.25 0.86 1.53
N PHE A 88 -14.41 0.07 2.20
CA PHE A 88 -14.69 -1.31 2.58
C PHE A 88 -14.05 -1.59 3.93
N ASN A 89 -14.58 -2.60 4.63
CA ASN A 89 -13.98 -3.07 5.88
C ASN A 89 -12.58 -3.63 5.61
N THR A 90 -11.69 -3.49 6.58
CA THR A 90 -10.35 -4.05 6.48
C THR A 90 -10.31 -5.51 6.92
N PRO A 91 -9.34 -6.31 6.45
CA PRO A 91 -9.17 -7.68 6.94
C PRO A 91 -8.99 -7.70 8.46
N SER A 92 -9.44 -8.76 9.12
CA SER A 92 -9.34 -8.93 10.57
C SER A 92 -7.89 -8.83 11.07
N GLU A 93 -6.94 -9.27 10.24
CA GLU A 93 -5.52 -9.00 10.40
C GLU A 93 -5.09 -7.90 9.43
N HIS A 94 -5.01 -6.66 9.90
CA HIS A 94 -4.71 -5.47 9.07
C HIS A 94 -3.47 -5.59 8.17
N ILE A 95 -2.45 -6.34 8.61
CA ILE A 95 -1.25 -6.59 7.81
C ILE A 95 -1.55 -7.33 6.49
N LYS A 96 -2.59 -8.16 6.44
CA LYS A 96 -2.98 -8.94 5.24
C LYS A 96 -3.25 -8.02 4.06
N LEU A 97 -3.83 -6.84 4.27
CA LEU A 97 -4.06 -5.88 3.19
C LEU A 97 -2.75 -5.52 2.47
N PHE A 98 -1.68 -5.24 3.23
CA PHE A 98 -0.37 -4.88 2.66
C PHE A 98 0.38 -6.09 2.07
N VAL A 99 0.17 -7.28 2.61
CA VAL A 99 0.66 -8.54 2.00
C VAL A 99 -0.02 -8.76 0.64
N TRP A 100 -1.33 -8.55 0.55
CA TRP A 100 -2.05 -8.69 -0.71
C TRP A 100 -1.69 -7.61 -1.72
N ILE A 101 -1.43 -6.37 -1.28
CA ILE A 101 -0.84 -5.31 -2.12
C ILE A 101 0.51 -5.76 -2.66
N TRP A 102 1.38 -6.33 -1.81
CA TRP A 102 2.68 -6.86 -2.24
C TRP A 102 2.54 -7.89 -3.35
N ASP A 103 1.68 -8.90 -3.15
CA ASP A 103 1.48 -9.98 -4.12
C ASP A 103 0.97 -9.48 -5.49
N ILE A 104 0.25 -8.36 -5.50
CA ILE A 104 -0.25 -7.73 -6.73
C ILE A 104 0.85 -6.92 -7.42
N PHE A 105 1.64 -6.14 -6.66
CA PHE A 105 2.64 -5.24 -7.22
C PHE A 105 3.91 -5.99 -7.67
N PHE A 106 4.24 -7.09 -7.00
CA PHE A 106 5.47 -7.86 -7.21
C PHE A 106 5.14 -9.36 -7.35
N PRO A 107 4.38 -9.76 -8.38
CA PRO A 107 4.03 -11.15 -8.58
C PRO A 107 5.32 -11.98 -8.71
N ASN A 108 5.40 -13.08 -7.97
CA ASN A 108 6.56 -13.99 -7.88
C ASN A 108 7.75 -13.51 -7.05
N GLU A 109 7.62 -12.41 -6.31
CA GLU A 109 8.64 -11.99 -5.35
C GLU A 109 8.21 -12.27 -3.91
N GLU A 110 9.16 -12.72 -3.09
CA GLU A 110 8.93 -12.94 -1.67
C GLU A 110 9.63 -11.83 -0.86
N TYR A 111 8.85 -10.92 -0.27
CA TYR A 111 9.40 -9.81 0.52
C TYR A 111 10.29 -10.29 1.68
N SER A 112 9.99 -11.45 2.24
CA SER A 112 10.74 -12.05 3.35
C SER A 112 12.22 -12.28 2.98
N LEU A 113 12.50 -12.62 1.72
CA LEU A 113 13.83 -12.95 1.20
C LEU A 113 14.64 -11.71 0.81
N ILE A 114 14.00 -10.55 0.67
CA ILE A 114 14.68 -9.31 0.28
C ILE A 114 15.52 -8.80 1.44
N ALA A 115 16.82 -8.66 1.21
CA ALA A 115 17.75 -8.13 2.20
C ALA A 115 17.34 -6.71 2.59
N THR A 116 17.22 -6.47 3.89
CA THR A 116 17.12 -5.13 4.44
C THR A 116 18.53 -4.66 4.75
N GLU A 117 19.10 -3.82 3.88
CA GLU A 117 20.37 -3.13 4.15
C GLU A 117 20.24 -2.23 5.40
N GLU A 118 21.29 -1.45 5.73
CA GLU A 118 21.17 -0.37 6.70
C GLU A 118 20.10 0.65 6.25
N ILE A 119 18.90 0.47 6.78
CA ILE A 119 17.72 1.26 6.49
C ILE A 119 17.55 2.34 7.56
N VAL A 120 17.28 3.56 7.11
CA VAL A 120 16.89 4.69 7.97
C VAL A 120 15.44 5.06 7.66
N VAL A 121 14.63 5.19 8.71
CA VAL A 121 13.26 5.67 8.60
C VAL A 121 13.28 7.18 8.47
N LYS A 122 12.73 7.69 7.37
CA LYS A 122 12.58 9.11 7.10
C LYS A 122 11.16 9.39 6.63
N ASN A 123 10.36 9.89 7.56
CA ASN A 123 8.95 10.14 7.32
C ASN A 123 8.75 11.53 6.71
N ASP A 124 9.02 11.65 5.42
CA ASP A 124 8.80 12.87 4.64
C ASP A 124 7.43 12.81 3.93
N LEU A 125 6.49 13.61 4.40
CA LEU A 125 5.12 13.64 3.87
C LEU A 125 5.06 13.94 2.36
N TYR A 126 6.03 14.68 1.83
CA TYR A 126 6.03 15.13 0.43
C TYR A 126 6.85 14.23 -0.50
N GLU A 127 7.42 13.13 0.00
CA GLU A 127 8.26 12.24 -0.81
C GLU A 127 7.49 11.64 -1.99
N SER A 128 6.26 11.15 -1.78
CA SER A 128 5.46 10.56 -2.86
C SER A 128 5.20 11.57 -3.99
N ILE A 129 4.85 12.81 -3.64
CA ILE A 129 4.62 13.90 -4.60
C ILE A 129 5.87 14.17 -5.43
N ARG A 130 7.06 14.22 -4.81
CA ARG A 130 8.31 14.46 -5.52
C ARG A 130 8.69 13.30 -6.43
N LEU A 131 8.51 12.06 -5.97
CA LEU A 131 8.83 10.86 -6.75
C LEU A 131 7.93 10.71 -7.97
N ARG A 132 6.65 11.12 -7.89
CA ARG A 132 5.68 11.01 -8.97
C ARG A 132 5.81 12.06 -10.08
N ARG A 133 6.49 13.18 -9.82
CA ARG A 133 6.72 14.21 -10.84
C ARG A 133 7.65 13.65 -11.92
N LYS A 134 7.14 13.46 -13.13
CA LYS A 134 7.95 13.28 -14.32
C LYS A 134 8.59 14.64 -14.63
N ASN A 135 9.93 14.71 -14.60
CA ASN A 135 10.67 15.84 -15.16
C ASN A 135 10.48 15.88 -16.68
#